data_AF-D8SGT4-F1
#
_entry.id   AF-D8SGT4-F1
#
_cell.length_a   1.000
_cell.length_b   1.000
_cell.length_c   1.000
_cell.angle_alpha   90.00
_cell.angle_beta   90.00
_cell.angle_gamma   90.00
#
_symmetry.space_group_name_H-M   'P 1'
#
loop_
_entity.id
_entity.type
_entity.pdbx_description
1 polymer ?
#
loop_
_entity_poly.entity_id
_entity_poly.type
_entity_poly.pdbx_seq_one_letter_code
_entity_poly.pdbx_strand_id
1 'polypeptide(L)'
;GMRQVREWLYIGNADDAGSFVSGSWHGFTHILTLAPEKRPGFAGTPPVRKIVPLVDEESQDIAQVLRECLGFIDRGVEEGIVLVHCIGGFSRSASVVTAYLMWKEGLGMDEALESLRRCKEGIRPNAGFIKQLREFEQRGDEFDVLQDRETEHKAMEYRCKLCKREMVV
;
A
#
# COMPACT_ATOMS: atom_id res chain seq x y z
N GLY A 1 2.99 -16.31 1.68
CA GLY A 1 2.01 -15.88 2.67
C GLY A 1 2.17 -14.41 3.01
N MET A 2 1.17 -13.92 3.74
CA MET A 2 1.02 -12.56 4.23
C MET A 2 2.17 -12.16 5.16
N ARG A 3 2.59 -10.90 5.09
CA ARG A 3 3.63 -10.33 5.97
C ARG A 3 3.24 -8.95 6.45
N GLN A 4 3.59 -8.67 7.70
CA GLN A 4 3.50 -7.34 8.28
C GLN A 4 4.59 -6.44 7.69
N VAL A 5 4.20 -5.27 7.19
CA VAL A 5 5.12 -4.23 6.68
C VAL A 5 5.34 -3.17 7.74
N ARG A 6 4.25 -2.76 8.40
CA ARG A 6 4.19 -1.87 9.56
C ARG A 6 3.12 -2.39 10.52
N GLU A 7 3.05 -1.85 11.74
CA GLU A 7 2.02 -2.22 12.72
C GLU A 7 0.60 -2.18 12.14
N TRP A 8 0.34 -1.22 11.27
CA TRP A 8 -0.94 -0.91 10.64
C TRP A 8 -1.09 -1.39 9.17
N LEU A 9 -0.06 -2.00 8.56
CA LEU A 9 -0.08 -2.40 7.15
C LEU A 9 0.51 -3.78 6.90
N TYR A 10 -0.24 -4.60 6.19
CA TYR A 10 0.14 -5.93 5.76
C TYR A 10 0.07 -6.08 4.24
N ILE A 11 0.93 -6.94 3.70
CA ILE A 11 0.94 -7.32 2.28
C ILE A 11 0.70 -8.82 2.14
N GLY A 12 -0.15 -9.22 1.19
CA GLY A 12 -0.51 -10.63 0.97
C GLY A 12 -0.77 -11.01 -0.49
N ASN A 13 -1.21 -12.24 -0.68
CA ASN A 13 -1.64 -12.84 -1.94
C ASN A 13 -3.14 -13.19 -1.92
N ALA A 14 -3.66 -13.83 -2.98
CA ALA A 14 -5.08 -14.18 -3.06
C ALA A 14 -5.49 -15.27 -2.06
N ASP A 15 -4.61 -16.22 -1.74
CA ASP A 15 -4.89 -17.29 -0.78
C ASP A 15 -4.95 -16.74 0.64
N ASP A 16 -4.06 -15.81 0.97
CA ASP A 16 -4.11 -15.05 2.21
C ASP A 16 -5.50 -14.42 2.32
N ALA A 17 -5.91 -13.63 1.30
CA ALA A 17 -7.21 -12.98 1.22
C ALA A 17 -8.42 -13.94 1.39
N GLY A 18 -8.36 -15.12 0.74
CA GLY A 18 -9.42 -16.13 0.79
C GLY A 18 -9.49 -16.90 2.10
N SER A 19 -8.37 -17.09 2.78
CA SER A 19 -8.29 -17.77 4.08
C SER A 19 -9.04 -16.98 5.19
N PHE A 20 -9.21 -15.67 5.01
CA PHE A 20 -9.96 -14.79 5.93
C PHE A 20 -11.49 -14.99 5.89
N VAL A 21 -12.03 -15.78 4.97
CA VAL A 21 -13.45 -16.16 4.96
C VAL A 21 -13.79 -17.17 6.07
N SER A 22 -12.79 -17.79 6.71
CA SER A 22 -12.95 -18.88 7.68
C SER A 22 -12.93 -18.50 9.17
N GLY A 23 -12.82 -17.20 9.52
CA GLY A 23 -13.00 -16.73 10.92
C GLY A 23 -11.74 -16.61 11.79
N SER A 24 -10.55 -16.95 11.28
CA SER A 24 -9.26 -16.78 12.00
C SER A 24 -8.64 -15.39 11.76
N TRP A 25 -9.38 -14.33 12.09
CA TRP A 25 -8.99 -12.96 11.76
C TRP A 25 -7.83 -12.45 12.62
N HIS A 26 -6.86 -11.81 11.98
CA HIS A 26 -5.78 -11.05 12.63
C HIS A 26 -6.15 -9.56 12.82
N GLY A 27 -7.45 -9.24 12.93
CA GLY A 27 -7.90 -7.87 13.24
C GLY A 27 -7.79 -6.84 12.09
N PHE A 28 -7.68 -7.28 10.82
CA PHE A 28 -7.73 -6.36 9.68
C PHE A 28 -9.10 -5.69 9.58
N THR A 29 -9.12 -4.37 9.52
CA THR A 29 -10.35 -3.58 9.38
C THR A 29 -10.61 -3.21 7.92
N HIS A 30 -9.55 -3.24 7.09
CA HIS A 30 -9.56 -2.76 5.72
C HIS A 30 -8.82 -3.73 4.78
N ILE A 31 -9.37 -3.96 3.58
CA ILE A 31 -8.73 -4.79 2.54
C ILE A 31 -8.74 -4.08 1.20
N LEU A 32 -7.56 -3.87 0.63
CA LEU A 32 -7.34 -3.40 -0.74
C LEU A 32 -6.93 -4.58 -1.64
N THR A 33 -7.76 -4.89 -2.63
CA THR A 33 -7.54 -5.95 -3.62
C THR A 33 -7.11 -5.37 -4.95
N LEU A 34 -5.94 -5.77 -5.45
CA LEU A 34 -5.36 -5.35 -6.73
C LEU A 34 -5.35 -6.52 -7.71
N ALA A 35 -6.48 -6.77 -8.37
CA ALA A 35 -6.66 -7.89 -9.29
C ALA A 35 -7.77 -7.60 -10.31
N PRO A 36 -7.72 -8.19 -11.53
CA PRO A 36 -8.73 -7.97 -12.56
C PRO A 36 -10.10 -8.58 -12.23
N GLU A 37 -10.16 -9.52 -11.28
CA GLU A 37 -11.39 -10.23 -10.94
C GLU A 37 -12.00 -9.75 -9.61
N LYS A 38 -13.33 -9.72 -9.54
CA LYS A 38 -14.08 -9.67 -8.27
C LYS A 38 -14.08 -11.06 -7.64
N ARG A 39 -13.63 -11.19 -6.38
CA ARG A 39 -13.68 -12.45 -5.61
C ARG A 39 -14.04 -12.22 -4.13
N PRO A 40 -14.27 -13.29 -3.37
CA PRO A 40 -15.55 -13.89 -2.99
C PRO A 40 -16.23 -13.17 -1.81
N GLY A 41 -17.47 -13.55 -1.49
CA GLY A 41 -18.15 -13.11 -0.27
C GLY A 41 -17.43 -13.57 1.00
N PHE A 42 -17.55 -12.82 2.09
CA PHE A 42 -17.02 -13.22 3.39
C PHE A 42 -18.18 -13.63 4.30
N ALA A 43 -17.94 -14.59 5.19
CA ALA A 43 -18.83 -14.87 6.30
C ALA A 43 -18.54 -13.89 7.46
N GLY A 44 -19.58 -13.35 8.10
CA GLY A 44 -19.46 -12.43 9.24
C GLY A 44 -19.44 -10.94 8.86
N THR A 45 -19.09 -10.06 9.81
CA THR A 45 -18.95 -8.61 9.55
C THR A 45 -17.77 -8.38 8.60
N PRO A 46 -18.02 -7.93 7.36
CA PRO A 46 -16.95 -7.75 6.40
C PRO A 46 -16.07 -6.55 6.80
N PRO A 47 -14.76 -6.56 6.49
CA PRO A 47 -13.94 -5.37 6.61
C PRO A 47 -14.40 -4.37 5.54
N VAL A 48 -13.99 -3.11 5.69
CA VAL A 48 -14.13 -2.13 4.61
C VAL A 48 -13.26 -2.60 3.44
N ARG A 49 -13.80 -2.61 2.22
CA ARG A 49 -13.08 -3.14 1.05
C ARG A 49 -13.03 -2.18 -0.10
N LYS A 50 -11.93 -2.29 -0.85
CA LYS A 50 -11.80 -1.70 -2.16
C LYS A 50 -11.14 -2.69 -3.11
N ILE A 51 -11.73 -2.85 -4.29
CA ILE A 51 -11.17 -3.64 -5.38
C ILE A 51 -10.78 -2.67 -6.48
N VAL A 52 -9.52 -2.68 -6.84
CA VAL A 52 -8.93 -1.88 -7.92
C VAL A 52 -8.47 -2.83 -9.01
N PRO A 53 -9.12 -2.84 -10.19
CA PRO A 53 -8.70 -3.67 -11.29
C PRO A 53 -7.28 -3.32 -11.75
N LEU A 54 -6.36 -4.28 -11.61
CA LEU A 54 -4.97 -4.10 -12.02
C LEU A 54 -4.40 -5.42 -12.56
N VAL A 55 -3.90 -5.40 -13.80
CA VAL A 55 -3.16 -6.52 -14.39
C VAL A 55 -1.65 -6.36 -14.15
N ASP A 56 -0.92 -7.46 -14.18
CA ASP A 56 0.53 -7.47 -13.88
C ASP A 56 1.36 -7.43 -15.16
N GLU A 57 1.18 -6.37 -15.92
CA GLU A 57 1.86 -6.14 -17.20
C GLU A 57 2.65 -4.84 -17.14
N GLU A 58 3.78 -4.78 -17.85
CA GLU A 58 4.62 -3.57 -17.88
C GLU A 58 3.93 -2.38 -18.55
N SER A 59 2.96 -2.66 -19.43
CA SER A 59 2.11 -1.67 -20.11
C SER A 59 0.99 -1.11 -19.22
N GLN A 60 0.70 -1.75 -18.08
CA GLN A 60 -0.35 -1.28 -17.19
C GLN A 60 0.05 0.04 -16.55
N ASP A 61 -0.77 1.07 -16.73
CA ASP A 61 -0.61 2.36 -16.05
C ASP A 61 -1.06 2.21 -14.59
N ILE A 62 -0.08 2.16 -13.68
CA ILE A 62 -0.34 2.11 -12.23
C ILE A 62 -0.56 3.50 -11.66
N ALA A 63 -0.02 4.54 -12.28
CA ALA A 63 -0.14 5.92 -11.80
C ALA A 63 -1.61 6.37 -11.71
N GLN A 64 -2.46 5.89 -12.65
CA GLN A 64 -3.91 6.13 -12.64
C GLN A 64 -4.61 5.65 -11.36
N VAL A 65 -4.11 4.59 -10.72
CA VAL A 65 -4.74 3.99 -9.54
C VAL A 65 -4.05 4.37 -8.23
N LEU A 66 -2.83 4.94 -8.28
CA LEU A 66 -2.08 5.25 -7.06
C LEU A 66 -2.86 6.16 -6.13
N ARG A 67 -3.41 7.28 -6.63
CA ARG A 67 -4.17 8.23 -5.79
C ARG A 67 -5.26 7.55 -4.98
N GLU A 68 -6.06 6.74 -5.67
CA GLU A 68 -7.23 6.10 -5.07
C GLU A 68 -6.87 4.95 -4.12
N CYS A 69 -5.70 4.32 -4.32
CA CYS A 69 -5.17 3.25 -3.48
C CYS A 69 -4.53 3.83 -2.22
N LEU A 70 -3.65 4.83 -2.38
CA LEU A 70 -2.96 5.49 -1.28
C LEU A 70 -3.97 6.10 -0.29
N GLY A 71 -5.00 6.78 -0.79
CA GLY A 71 -6.04 7.33 0.08
C GLY A 71 -6.94 6.29 0.76
N PHE A 72 -7.12 5.10 0.16
CA PHE A 72 -7.80 4.00 0.85
C PHE A 72 -6.93 3.45 1.99
N ILE A 73 -5.64 3.25 1.73
CA ILE A 73 -4.70 2.79 2.75
C ILE A 73 -4.64 3.82 3.87
N ASP A 74 -4.50 5.11 3.56
CA ASP A 74 -4.29 6.15 4.56
C ASP A 74 -5.46 6.28 5.55
N ARG A 75 -6.71 6.28 5.05
CA ARG A 75 -7.89 6.24 5.94
C ARG A 75 -7.93 4.95 6.75
N GLY A 76 -7.64 3.82 6.11
CA GLY A 76 -7.69 2.53 6.77
C GLY A 76 -6.69 2.37 7.92
N VAL A 77 -5.52 3.02 7.83
CA VAL A 77 -4.52 2.98 8.91
C VAL A 77 -4.85 3.90 10.08
N GLU A 78 -5.68 4.93 9.88
CA GLU A 78 -6.24 5.74 10.96
C GLU A 78 -7.33 4.99 11.73
N GLU A 79 -8.08 4.13 11.04
CA GLU A 79 -9.21 3.37 11.59
C GLU A 79 -8.83 1.95 12.05
N GLY A 80 -7.66 1.43 11.68
CA GLY A 80 -7.17 0.13 12.13
C GLY A 80 -6.04 -0.44 11.27
N ILE A 81 -6.17 -1.73 10.90
CA ILE A 81 -5.12 -2.46 10.19
C ILE A 81 -5.56 -2.75 8.74
N VAL A 82 -4.71 -2.41 7.78
CA VAL A 82 -4.95 -2.57 6.35
C VAL A 82 -4.20 -3.77 5.78
N LEU A 83 -4.89 -4.60 5.00
CA LEU A 83 -4.28 -5.61 4.14
C LEU A 83 -4.31 -5.14 2.68
N VAL A 84 -3.15 -5.09 2.02
CA VAL A 84 -3.03 -4.86 0.57
C VAL A 84 -2.59 -6.16 -0.09
N HIS A 85 -3.36 -6.66 -1.05
CA HIS A 85 -3.03 -7.91 -1.73
C HIS A 85 -3.30 -7.86 -3.23
N CYS A 86 -2.63 -8.76 -3.97
CA CYS A 86 -2.93 -9.06 -5.36
C CYS A 86 -2.99 -10.60 -5.53
N ILE A 87 -2.90 -11.11 -6.75
CA ILE A 87 -2.91 -12.57 -6.99
C ILE A 87 -1.69 -13.24 -6.32
N GLY A 88 -0.47 -12.82 -6.67
CA GLY A 88 0.76 -13.44 -6.16
C GLY A 88 1.35 -12.76 -4.91
N GLY A 89 1.02 -11.49 -4.68
CA GLY A 89 1.58 -10.72 -3.56
C GLY A 89 3.03 -10.25 -3.75
N PHE A 90 3.51 -10.14 -4.99
CA PHE A 90 4.93 -9.82 -5.30
C PHE A 90 5.14 -8.60 -6.21
N SER A 91 4.18 -8.29 -7.08
CA SER A 91 4.30 -7.20 -8.05
C SER A 91 3.26 -6.10 -7.80
N ARG A 92 2.04 -6.21 -8.31
CA ARG A 92 0.95 -5.21 -8.13
C ARG A 92 0.80 -4.65 -6.70
N SER A 93 0.57 -5.51 -5.71
CA SER A 93 0.45 -5.07 -4.32
C SER A 93 1.75 -4.50 -3.76
N ALA A 94 2.89 -5.03 -4.17
CA ALA A 94 4.18 -4.51 -3.78
C ALA A 94 4.43 -3.11 -4.34
N SER A 95 4.04 -2.84 -5.59
CA SER A 95 4.15 -1.52 -6.21
C SER A 95 3.32 -0.47 -5.47
N VAL A 96 2.07 -0.79 -5.15
CA VAL A 96 1.19 0.12 -4.39
C VAL A 96 1.69 0.35 -2.97
N VAL A 97 2.13 -0.71 -2.27
CA VAL A 97 2.72 -0.56 -0.93
C VAL A 97 4.01 0.26 -0.98
N THR A 98 4.85 0.05 -1.99
CA THR A 98 6.08 0.84 -2.19
C THR A 98 5.73 2.32 -2.37
N ALA A 99 4.78 2.64 -3.27
CA ALA A 99 4.31 4.01 -3.45
C ALA A 99 3.75 4.62 -2.16
N TYR A 100 3.02 3.84 -1.36
CA TYR A 100 2.50 4.30 -0.07
C TYR A 100 3.62 4.61 0.93
N LEU A 101 4.64 3.76 1.03
CA LEU A 101 5.79 4.02 1.89
C LEU A 101 6.57 5.27 1.43
N MET A 102 6.77 5.44 0.12
CA MET A 102 7.38 6.65 -0.43
C MET A 102 6.62 7.90 0.00
N TRP A 103 5.29 7.90 -0.17
CA TRP A 103 4.44 9.05 0.13
C TRP A 103 4.28 9.30 1.64
N LYS A 104 4.01 8.26 2.43
CA LYS A 104 3.69 8.38 3.87
C LYS A 104 4.94 8.64 4.72
N GLU A 105 6.06 8.01 4.37
CA GLU A 105 7.30 8.06 5.15
C GLU A 105 8.38 8.94 4.50
N GLY A 106 8.14 9.49 3.31
CA GLY A 106 9.09 10.35 2.60
C GLY A 106 10.31 9.61 2.06
N LEU A 107 10.20 8.29 1.86
CA LEU A 107 11.31 7.45 1.38
C LEU A 107 11.47 7.59 -0.14
N GLY A 108 12.71 7.51 -0.61
CA GLY A 108 12.97 7.36 -2.03
C GLY A 108 12.46 6.02 -2.58
N MET A 109 12.27 5.90 -3.90
CA MET A 109 11.69 4.70 -4.52
C MET A 109 12.47 3.43 -4.16
N ASP A 110 13.80 3.48 -4.35
CA ASP A 110 14.68 2.34 -4.07
C ASP A 110 14.69 2.00 -2.56
N GLU A 111 14.64 3.00 -1.69
CA GLU A 111 14.61 2.83 -0.23
C GLU A 111 13.29 2.21 0.25
N ALA A 112 12.15 2.70 -0.25
CA ALA A 112 10.84 2.18 0.06
C ALA A 112 10.70 0.72 -0.38
N LEU A 113 11.18 0.40 -1.58
CA LEU A 113 11.14 -0.97 -2.11
C LEU A 113 12.02 -1.91 -1.29
N GLU A 114 13.19 -1.45 -0.86
CA GLU A 114 14.10 -2.26 -0.03
C GLU A 114 13.59 -2.42 1.41
N SER A 115 12.94 -1.40 1.97
CA SER A 115 12.18 -1.51 3.21
C SER A 115 11.11 -2.60 3.11
N LEU A 116 10.35 -2.65 2.01
CA LEU A 116 9.35 -3.69 1.80
C LEU A 116 9.96 -5.09 1.63
N ARG A 117 11.08 -5.22 0.91
CA ARG A 117 11.81 -6.49 0.73
C ARG A 117 12.31 -7.08 2.04
N ARG A 118 12.76 -6.23 2.98
CA ARG A 118 13.13 -6.67 4.34
C ARG A 118 11.96 -7.31 5.09
N CYS A 119 10.72 -6.89 4.82
CA CYS A 119 9.52 -7.46 5.43
C CYS A 119 9.04 -8.73 4.70
N LYS A 120 9.21 -8.82 3.38
CA LYS A 120 8.70 -9.92 2.55
C LYS A 120 9.68 -10.27 1.44
N GLU A 121 10.20 -11.49 1.51
CA GLU A 121 11.03 -12.05 0.44
C GLU A 121 10.25 -12.22 -0.87
N GLY A 122 10.96 -12.13 -2.00
CA GLY A 122 10.40 -12.32 -3.34
C GLY A 122 9.66 -11.10 -3.91
N ILE A 123 9.68 -9.96 -3.21
CA ILE A 123 9.12 -8.70 -3.72
C ILE A 123 9.84 -8.28 -5.01
N ARG A 124 9.10 -8.29 -6.11
CA ARG A 124 9.59 -8.03 -7.46
C ARG A 124 8.48 -7.42 -8.33
N PRO A 125 8.20 -6.11 -8.19
CA PRO A 125 7.43 -5.37 -9.17
C PRO A 125 7.97 -5.59 -10.59
N ASN A 126 7.08 -5.63 -11.58
CA ASN A 126 7.50 -5.65 -12.98
C ASN A 126 8.24 -4.34 -13.37
N ALA A 127 9.00 -4.37 -14.45
CA ALA A 127 9.85 -3.25 -14.84
C ALA A 127 9.06 -1.98 -15.18
N GLY A 128 7.87 -2.12 -15.77
CA GLY A 128 6.96 -1.02 -16.06
C GLY A 128 6.49 -0.29 -14.80
N PHE A 129 6.14 -1.04 -13.75
CA PHE A 129 5.79 -0.47 -12.44
C PHE A 129 6.98 0.22 -11.78
N ILE A 130 8.18 -0.39 -11.80
CA ILE A 130 9.39 0.27 -11.27
C ILE A 130 9.64 1.60 -11.97
N LYS A 131 9.54 1.64 -13.30
CA LYS A 131 9.69 2.88 -14.08
C LYS A 131 8.68 3.93 -13.64
N GLN A 132 7.40 3.56 -13.57
CA GLN A 132 6.33 4.49 -13.16
C GLN A 132 6.47 4.96 -11.71
N LEU A 133 7.01 4.14 -10.80
CA LEU A 133 7.29 4.56 -9.42
C LEU A 133 8.46 5.56 -9.34
N ARG A 134 9.48 5.44 -10.20
CA ARG A 134 10.55 6.46 -10.31
C ARG A 134 10.01 7.76 -10.90
N GLU A 135 9.11 7.67 -11.88
CA GLU A 135 8.42 8.84 -12.40
C GLU A 135 7.54 9.47 -11.31
N PHE A 136 6.89 8.66 -10.47
CA PHE A 136 6.11 9.13 -9.31
C PHE A 136 6.97 9.89 -8.29
N GLU A 137 8.17 9.39 -7.99
CA GLU A 137 9.16 10.08 -7.13
C GLU A 137 9.58 11.44 -7.72
N GLN A 138 9.91 11.48 -9.02
CA GLN A 138 10.38 12.70 -9.69
C GLN A 138 9.32 13.79 -9.80
N ARG A 139 8.04 13.40 -9.89
CA ARG A 139 6.92 14.34 -9.93
C ARG A 139 6.64 15.04 -8.60
N GLY A 140 7.43 14.72 -7.55
CA GLY A 140 7.50 15.42 -6.27
C GLY A 140 6.38 16.42 -6.01
N ASP A 141 5.39 15.98 -5.23
CA ASP A 141 4.25 16.78 -4.74
C ASP A 141 3.05 17.04 -5.68
N GLU A 142 3.05 16.66 -6.96
CA GLU A 142 1.83 16.88 -7.80
C GLU A 142 0.65 15.95 -7.47
N PHE A 143 0.89 14.91 -6.68
CA PHE A 143 -0.17 14.13 -6.08
C PHE A 143 -0.53 14.74 -4.73
N ASP A 144 -1.34 15.79 -4.79
CA ASP A 144 -2.22 16.26 -3.73
C ASP A 144 -3.29 15.18 -3.45
N VAL A 145 -2.84 13.96 -3.08
CA VAL A 145 -3.64 12.73 -3.01
C VAL A 145 -4.79 12.91 -2.05
N LEU A 146 -4.55 13.70 -1.01
CA LEU A 146 -5.44 13.95 0.12
C LEU A 146 -5.64 15.45 0.26
N GLN A 147 -6.37 16.05 -0.69
CA GLN A 147 -6.97 17.37 -0.49
C GLN A 147 -8.07 17.25 0.57
N ASP A 148 -7.65 17.14 1.82
CA ASP A 148 -8.35 17.64 2.98
C ASP A 148 -7.33 18.43 3.79
N ARG A 149 -7.66 19.68 4.13
CA ARG A 149 -6.74 20.64 4.80
C ARG A 149 -6.17 20.13 6.12
N GLU A 150 -6.76 19.10 6.70
CA GLU A 150 -6.30 18.42 7.90
C GLU A 150 -5.06 17.54 7.65
N THR A 151 -4.94 16.96 6.47
CA THR A 151 -3.93 15.94 6.16
C THR A 151 -2.58 16.56 5.79
N GLU A 152 -2.58 17.73 5.14
CA GLU A 152 -1.36 18.51 4.90
C GLU A 152 -0.69 18.94 6.22
N HIS A 153 -1.49 19.37 7.20
CA HIS A 153 -1.00 19.73 8.53
C HIS A 153 -0.38 18.52 9.24
N LYS A 154 -1.05 17.36 9.17
CA LYS A 154 -0.58 16.10 9.78
C LYS A 154 0.66 15.52 9.10
N ALA A 155 0.75 15.55 7.77
CA ALA A 155 1.93 15.11 7.02
C ALA A 155 3.14 16.01 7.31
N MET A 156 2.92 17.32 7.39
CA MET A 156 3.95 18.27 7.79
C MET A 156 4.40 18.06 9.25
N GLU A 157 3.48 17.80 10.17
CA GLU A 157 3.83 17.42 11.56
C GLU A 157 4.65 16.13 11.64
N TYR A 158 4.29 15.09 10.88
CA TYR A 158 5.01 13.82 10.89
C TYR A 158 6.45 13.98 10.35
N ARG A 159 6.62 14.69 9.23
CA ARG A 159 7.95 15.04 8.69
C ARG A 159 8.77 15.86 9.70
N CYS A 160 8.13 16.79 10.42
CA CYS A 160 8.79 17.56 11.47
C CYS A 160 9.21 16.67 12.66
N LYS A 161 8.40 15.68 13.05
CA LYS A 161 8.72 14.71 14.10
C LYS A 161 9.88 13.78 13.71
N LEU A 162 9.95 13.35 12.46
CA LEU A 162 11.07 12.53 11.95
C LEU A 162 12.37 13.33 11.90
N CYS A 163 12.35 14.56 11.37
CA CYS A 163 13.53 15.42 11.31
C CYS A 163 14.07 15.75 12.72
N LYS A 164 13.18 15.91 13.72
CA LYS A 164 13.57 16.07 15.12
C LYS A 164 14.14 14.81 15.78
N ARG A 165 13.88 13.61 15.26
CA ARG A 165 14.50 12.37 15.76
C ARG A 165 15.92 12.17 15.20
N GLU A 166 16.20 12.67 14.00
CA GLU A 166 17.55 12.61 13.39
C GLU A 166 18.53 13.65 13.96
N MET A 167 18.03 14.67 14.68
CA MET A 167 18.87 15.67 15.37
C MET A 167 19.27 15.29 16.81
N VAL A 168 18.90 14.11 17.31
CA VAL A 168 19.20 13.64 18.69
C VAL A 168 20.15 12.44 18.67
N VAL A 169 21.01 12.34 17.66
CA VAL A 169 22.09 11.35 17.60
C VAL A 169 23.44 12.06 17.68
#